data_AF-A0A7S1XV32-F1
#
_entry.id   AF-A0A7S1XV32-F1
#
_cell.length_a   1.000
_cell.length_b   1.000
_cell.length_c   1.000
_cell.angle_alpha   90.00
_cell.angle_beta   90.00
_cell.angle_gamma   90.00
#
_symmetry.space_group_name_H-M   'P 1'
#
loop_
_entity.id
_entity.type
_entity.pdbx_description
1 polymer ?
#
loop_
_entity_poly.entity_id
_entity_poly.type
_entity_poly.pdbx_seq_one_letter_code
_entity_poly.pdbx_strand_id
1 'polypeptide(L)'
;GEPPSAAAGEDTSGGKGGDGKGEGEGEGGKGSKGGKGGKTVATPKPAGVGTPVSSADRLQDTLRLLTLWFNHPGVPKVHDEMERGMARISMDTWLDVIPQLIARLHTPEPRVNALMIKLLSRVGQAHPQALIYPITVASKTSSAPRRRAALQILEEMRKYDPELVEESNMVSADIIRVAITWHEMWHEGLEKASRLYFGEKNAAAMLAVLLQLHDNMLEGSTHGGDAAGAAAEE
;
A
#
# COMPACT_ATOMS: atom_id res chain seq x y z
N GLY A 1 25.75 -37.54 1.55
CA GLY A 1 24.79 -38.44 2.22
C GLY A 1 23.55 -37.63 2.48
N GLU A 2 22.48 -37.94 1.76
CA GLU A 2 21.11 -37.50 2.00
C GLU A 2 20.50 -38.20 3.25
N PRO A 3 19.27 -37.85 3.69
CA PRO A 3 18.84 -37.69 5.09
C PRO A 3 18.03 -38.89 5.64
N PRO A 4 17.26 -38.73 6.76
CA PRO A 4 15.78 -38.55 6.67
C PRO A 4 15.23 -37.54 7.72
N SER A 5 14.15 -36.76 7.54
CA SER A 5 12.72 -37.00 7.20
C SER A 5 11.89 -37.77 8.24
N ALA A 6 10.96 -37.07 8.94
CA ALA A 6 9.67 -37.53 9.49
C ALA A 6 8.98 -36.36 10.24
N ALA A 7 7.85 -35.81 9.77
CA ALA A 7 6.44 -36.17 10.06
C ALA A 7 5.96 -35.63 11.44
N ALA A 8 5.10 -34.60 11.47
CA ALA A 8 3.63 -34.59 11.33
C ALA A 8 2.89 -34.98 12.63
N GLY A 9 1.97 -34.10 13.05
CA GLY A 9 1.08 -34.28 14.20
C GLY A 9 0.09 -33.12 14.29
N GLU A 10 -0.99 -33.21 13.52
CA GLU A 10 -2.24 -32.49 13.76
C GLU A 10 -2.84 -32.97 15.09
N ASP A 11 -3.46 -32.06 15.85
CA ASP A 11 -4.62 -32.48 16.62
C ASP A 11 -5.69 -31.39 16.68
N THR A 12 -6.88 -31.84 16.37
CA THR A 12 -8.15 -31.10 16.32
C THR A 12 -8.96 -31.45 17.55
N SER A 13 -9.75 -30.49 18.05
CA SER A 13 -11.10 -30.66 18.63
C SER A 13 -11.30 -29.83 19.89
N GLY A 14 -12.52 -29.28 20.03
CA GLY A 14 -12.94 -28.62 21.25
C GLY A 14 -14.08 -27.62 21.08
N GLY A 15 -15.11 -27.96 20.30
CA GLY A 15 -16.37 -27.21 20.29
C GLY A 15 -17.29 -27.58 21.45
N LYS A 16 -17.89 -26.57 22.09
CA LYS A 16 -19.11 -26.61 22.92
C LYS A 16 -19.51 -25.14 23.16
N GLY A 17 -20.72 -24.63 22.94
CA GLY A 17 -22.05 -25.23 22.81
C GLY A 17 -22.95 -24.66 23.92
N GLY A 18 -24.03 -23.96 23.55
CA GLY A 18 -25.18 -23.56 24.39
C GLY A 18 -24.91 -22.38 25.35
N ASP A 19 -25.85 -21.50 25.71
CA ASP A 19 -27.31 -21.53 25.62
C ASP A 19 -27.87 -20.08 25.71
N GLY A 20 -29.06 -19.87 25.16
CA GLY A 20 -29.74 -18.56 25.16
C GLY A 20 -30.81 -18.40 26.24
N LYS A 21 -31.36 -17.17 26.32
CA LYS A 21 -32.78 -16.84 26.57
C LYS A 21 -32.95 -15.33 26.67
N GLY A 22 -34.08 -14.82 26.17
CA GLY A 22 -34.49 -13.43 26.36
C GLY A 22 -35.65 -13.03 25.44
N GLU A 23 -36.85 -13.46 25.80
CA GLU A 23 -38.15 -13.04 25.23
C GLU A 23 -38.44 -11.55 25.53
N GLY A 24 -39.32 -10.94 24.72
CA GLY A 24 -39.90 -9.61 24.99
C GLY A 24 -40.82 -9.14 23.87
N GLU A 25 -42.12 -9.39 24.06
CA GLU A 25 -43.27 -9.04 23.22
C GLU A 25 -43.55 -7.51 23.14
N GLY A 26 -44.40 -7.09 22.19
CA GLY A 26 -45.17 -5.84 22.32
C GLY A 26 -45.67 -5.18 21.02
N GLU A 27 -46.96 -5.39 20.74
CA GLU A 27 -47.95 -4.69 19.89
C GLU A 27 -47.64 -3.23 19.46
N GLY A 28 -48.12 -2.64 18.35
CA GLY A 28 -49.35 -2.79 17.58
C GLY A 28 -49.85 -1.37 17.21
N GLY A 29 -50.41 -1.13 16.00
CA GLY A 29 -51.00 0.17 15.68
C GLY A 29 -51.26 0.49 14.20
N LYS A 30 -52.50 0.28 13.75
CA LYS A 30 -53.08 0.65 12.45
C LYS A 30 -53.14 2.18 12.22
N GLY A 31 -53.09 2.59 10.96
CA GLY A 31 -53.59 3.89 10.49
C GLY A 31 -53.72 3.97 8.97
N SER A 32 -54.96 3.99 8.47
CA SER A 32 -55.35 4.01 7.05
C SER A 32 -55.86 5.40 6.61
N LYS A 33 -55.58 5.78 5.36
CA LYS A 33 -56.34 6.65 4.42
C LYS A 33 -55.31 7.22 3.42
N GLY A 34 -55.43 7.20 2.09
CA GLY A 34 -56.58 7.12 1.19
C GLY A 34 -56.39 8.23 0.14
N GLY A 35 -56.53 7.95 -1.16
CA GLY A 35 -56.72 9.02 -2.16
C GLY A 35 -56.10 8.86 -3.55
N LYS A 36 -56.99 8.47 -4.49
CA LYS A 36 -57.12 8.94 -5.89
C LYS A 36 -55.98 8.72 -6.91
N GLY A 37 -56.25 7.71 -7.75
CA GLY A 37 -56.28 7.75 -9.22
C GLY A 37 -55.62 8.91 -9.96
N GLY A 38 -54.54 8.57 -10.68
CA GLY A 38 -54.01 9.31 -11.82
C GLY A 38 -53.56 8.29 -12.87
N LYS A 39 -54.33 8.17 -13.94
CA LYS A 39 -54.06 7.29 -15.08
C LYS A 39 -53.03 7.98 -15.98
N THR A 40 -51.74 7.67 -15.83
CA THR A 40 -50.72 8.10 -16.79
C THR A 40 -50.33 6.95 -17.68
N VAL A 41 -50.65 7.13 -18.97
CA VAL A 41 -50.32 6.31 -20.12
C VAL A 41 -48.87 5.85 -20.09
N ALA A 42 -48.66 4.53 -20.21
CA ALA A 42 -47.36 3.95 -20.47
C ALA A 42 -46.91 4.31 -21.89
N THR A 43 -45.94 5.21 -22.00
CA THR A 43 -45.09 5.31 -23.20
C THR A 43 -43.92 4.34 -23.06
N PRO A 44 -43.69 3.43 -24.03
CA PRO A 44 -42.53 2.55 -23.98
C PRO A 44 -41.26 3.38 -24.21
N LYS A 45 -40.35 3.34 -23.24
CA LYS A 45 -39.02 3.94 -23.34
C LYS A 45 -38.20 3.14 -24.37
N PRO A 46 -37.57 3.79 -25.37
CA PRO A 46 -36.77 3.08 -26.36
C PRO A 46 -35.55 2.46 -25.67
N ALA A 47 -35.30 1.19 -25.98
CA ALA A 47 -34.08 0.49 -25.65
C ALA A 47 -32.89 1.14 -26.39
N GLY A 48 -31.76 1.30 -25.68
CA GLY A 48 -30.47 1.59 -26.30
C GLY A 48 -29.97 3.02 -26.12
N VAL A 49 -29.48 3.37 -24.93
CA VAL A 49 -28.35 4.27 -24.74
C VAL A 49 -27.58 3.74 -23.55
N GLY A 50 -26.32 3.33 -23.76
CA GLY A 50 -25.46 2.85 -22.69
C GLY A 50 -25.38 3.89 -21.59
N THR A 51 -25.73 3.48 -20.36
CA THR A 51 -25.48 4.30 -19.18
C THR A 51 -23.99 4.66 -19.15
N PRO A 52 -23.62 5.93 -18.91
CA PRO A 52 -22.22 6.29 -18.72
C PRO A 52 -21.68 5.42 -17.60
N VAL A 53 -20.69 4.58 -17.93
CA VAL A 53 -20.02 3.71 -16.95
C VAL A 53 -19.48 4.63 -15.86
N SER A 54 -19.92 4.43 -14.62
CA SER A 54 -19.53 5.30 -13.53
C SER A 54 -18.03 5.14 -13.25
N SER A 55 -17.39 6.13 -12.65
CA SER A 55 -15.98 6.02 -12.22
C SER A 55 -15.76 4.82 -11.29
N ALA A 56 -16.76 4.52 -10.44
CA ALA A 56 -16.75 3.36 -9.56
C ALA A 56 -16.75 2.03 -10.33
N ASP A 57 -17.56 1.93 -11.41
CA ASP A 57 -17.58 0.74 -12.26
C ASP A 57 -16.23 0.54 -12.97
N ARG A 58 -15.61 1.64 -13.45
CA ARG A 58 -14.28 1.59 -14.09
C ARG A 58 -13.19 1.12 -13.14
N LEU A 59 -13.18 1.61 -11.90
CA LEU A 59 -12.25 1.17 -10.87
C LEU A 59 -12.43 -0.32 -10.58
N GLN A 60 -13.69 -0.76 -10.41
CA GLN A 60 -14.00 -2.15 -10.13
C GLN A 60 -13.52 -3.07 -11.26
N ASP A 61 -13.76 -2.69 -12.51
CA ASP A 61 -13.32 -3.46 -13.68
C ASP A 61 -11.79 -3.50 -13.80
N THR A 62 -11.12 -2.38 -13.51
CA THR A 62 -9.65 -2.31 -13.52
C THR A 62 -9.06 -3.21 -12.42
N LEU A 63 -9.64 -3.22 -11.22
CA LEU A 63 -9.20 -4.11 -10.14
C LEU A 63 -9.45 -5.59 -10.46
N ARG A 64 -10.57 -5.92 -11.11
CA ARG A 64 -10.84 -7.28 -11.59
C ARG A 64 -9.82 -7.71 -12.64
N LEU A 65 -9.48 -6.83 -13.58
CA LEU A 65 -8.43 -7.07 -14.57
C LEU A 65 -7.08 -7.33 -13.90
N LEU A 66 -6.67 -6.49 -12.95
CA LEU A 66 -5.43 -6.69 -12.19
C LEU A 66 -5.43 -8.00 -11.42
N THR A 67 -6.57 -8.37 -10.82
CA THR A 67 -6.72 -9.63 -10.10
C THR A 67 -6.53 -10.83 -11.03
N LEU A 68 -7.16 -10.82 -12.22
CA LEU A 68 -6.97 -11.87 -13.22
C LEU A 68 -5.52 -11.97 -13.69
N TRP A 69 -4.89 -10.82 -13.96
CA TRP A 69 -3.50 -10.77 -14.41
C TRP A 69 -2.54 -11.35 -13.35
N PHE A 70 -2.69 -10.96 -12.08
CA PHE A 70 -1.81 -11.42 -11.01
C PHE A 70 -2.09 -12.86 -10.55
N ASN A 71 -3.31 -13.38 -10.74
CA ASN A 71 -3.63 -14.77 -10.42
C ASN A 71 -3.18 -15.76 -11.50
N HIS A 72 -2.96 -15.29 -12.73
CA HIS A 72 -2.52 -16.13 -13.86
C HIS A 72 -1.21 -15.66 -14.51
N PRO A 73 -0.11 -15.49 -13.74
CA PRO A 73 1.12 -14.91 -14.24
C PRO A 73 1.84 -15.79 -15.28
N GLY A 74 1.66 -17.11 -15.20
CA GLY A 74 2.31 -18.08 -16.07
C GLY A 74 1.59 -18.37 -17.39
N VAL A 75 0.46 -17.71 -17.69
CA VAL A 75 -0.31 -17.94 -18.92
C VAL A 75 0.11 -16.90 -19.98
N PRO A 76 0.88 -17.28 -21.02
CA PRO A 76 1.43 -16.32 -21.98
C PRO A 76 0.34 -15.52 -22.70
N LYS A 77 -0.77 -16.17 -23.05
CA LYS A 77 -1.91 -15.52 -23.71
C LYS A 77 -2.51 -14.37 -22.89
N VAL A 78 -2.54 -14.50 -21.55
CA VAL A 78 -3.03 -13.45 -20.66
C VAL A 78 -2.07 -12.27 -20.65
N HIS A 79 -0.77 -12.54 -20.61
CA HIS A 79 0.26 -11.50 -20.67
C HIS A 79 0.24 -10.75 -22.01
N ASP A 80 0.15 -11.46 -23.13
CA ASP A 80 0.09 -10.85 -24.47
C ASP A 80 -1.16 -9.99 -24.67
N GLU A 81 -2.31 -10.41 -24.14
CA GLU A 81 -3.53 -9.58 -24.14
C GLU A 81 -3.42 -8.40 -23.17
N MET A 82 -2.80 -8.58 -22.00
CA MET A 82 -2.57 -7.50 -21.04
C MET A 82 -1.66 -6.42 -21.63
N GLU A 83 -0.57 -6.80 -22.29
CA GLU A 83 0.35 -5.86 -22.94
C GLU A 83 -0.35 -5.08 -24.08
N ARG A 84 -1.16 -5.77 -24.90
CA ARG A 84 -1.98 -5.10 -25.93
C ARG A 84 -3.05 -4.19 -25.34
N GLY A 85 -3.72 -4.63 -24.27
CA GLY A 85 -4.73 -3.85 -23.56
C GLY A 85 -4.14 -2.58 -22.94
N MET A 86 -2.93 -2.67 -22.38
CA MET A 86 -2.21 -1.56 -21.78
C MET A 86 -1.91 -0.42 -22.75
N ALA A 87 -1.72 -0.73 -24.03
CA ALA A 87 -1.50 0.29 -25.06
C ALA A 87 -2.80 1.04 -25.42
N ARG A 88 -3.97 0.44 -25.17
CA ARG A 88 -5.29 0.97 -25.57
C ARG A 88 -6.00 1.75 -24.46
N ILE A 89 -5.74 1.42 -23.19
CA ILE A 89 -6.38 2.06 -22.04
C ILE A 89 -5.68 3.40 -21.74
N SER A 90 -6.46 4.43 -21.37
CA SER A 90 -5.91 5.74 -21.00
C SER A 90 -5.07 5.68 -19.72
N MET A 91 -4.04 6.52 -19.63
CA MET A 91 -3.17 6.55 -18.44
C MET A 91 -3.93 6.94 -17.16
N ASP A 92 -4.94 7.81 -17.27
CA ASP A 92 -5.81 8.21 -16.14
C ASP A 92 -6.48 7.02 -15.44
N THR A 93 -6.80 5.95 -16.19
CA THR A 93 -7.48 4.76 -15.63
C THR A 93 -6.59 4.01 -14.64
N TRP A 94 -5.27 4.15 -14.77
CA TRP A 94 -4.32 3.47 -13.89
C TRP A 94 -4.06 4.22 -12.58
N LEU A 95 -4.46 5.50 -12.48
CA LEU A 95 -4.17 6.34 -11.31
C LEU A 95 -4.80 5.79 -10.04
N ASP A 96 -6.05 5.35 -10.10
CA ASP A 96 -6.79 4.81 -8.96
C ASP A 96 -6.24 3.47 -8.46
N VAL A 97 -5.42 2.79 -9.29
CA VAL A 97 -4.86 1.47 -8.99
C VAL A 97 -3.34 1.47 -8.77
N ILE A 98 -2.71 2.64 -8.67
CA ILE A 98 -1.27 2.78 -8.36
C ILE A 98 -0.88 2.02 -7.08
N PRO A 99 -1.63 2.11 -5.95
CA PRO A 99 -1.27 1.39 -4.72
C PRO A 99 -1.19 -0.14 -4.92
N GLN A 100 -2.12 -0.71 -5.69
CA GLN A 100 -2.21 -2.15 -5.96
C GLN A 100 -1.07 -2.61 -6.87
N LEU A 101 -0.70 -1.80 -7.87
CA LEU A 101 0.45 -2.06 -8.74
C LEU A 101 1.76 -2.06 -7.93
N ILE A 102 1.97 -1.02 -7.10
CA ILE A 102 3.20 -0.89 -6.29
C ILE A 102 3.29 -2.00 -5.24
N ALA A 103 2.18 -2.44 -4.67
CA ALA A 103 2.16 -3.57 -3.75
C ALA A 103 2.71 -4.85 -4.38
N ARG A 104 2.51 -5.04 -5.69
CA ARG A 104 2.97 -6.20 -6.45
C ARG A 104 4.32 -6.02 -7.15
N LEU A 105 5.00 -4.88 -6.96
CA LEU A 105 6.27 -4.54 -7.62
C LEU A 105 7.39 -5.59 -7.43
N HIS A 106 7.30 -6.41 -6.39
CA HIS A 106 8.26 -7.46 -6.04
C HIS A 106 7.93 -8.85 -6.62
N THR A 107 6.98 -8.95 -7.55
CA THR A 107 6.56 -10.23 -8.16
C THR A 107 7.75 -10.94 -8.82
N PRO A 108 7.97 -12.24 -8.55
CA PRO A 108 9.13 -12.98 -9.06
C PRO A 108 9.02 -13.34 -10.54
N GLU A 109 7.81 -13.32 -11.13
CA GLU A 109 7.60 -13.61 -12.55
C GLU A 109 8.18 -12.48 -13.44
N PRO A 110 9.25 -12.74 -14.22
CA PRO A 110 9.96 -11.69 -14.94
C PRO A 110 9.10 -10.96 -15.97
N ARG A 111 8.19 -11.68 -16.66
CA ARG A 111 7.32 -11.08 -17.68
C ARG A 111 6.32 -10.09 -17.08
N VAL A 112 5.73 -10.44 -15.94
CA VAL A 112 4.79 -9.58 -15.21
C VAL A 112 5.54 -8.37 -14.64
N ASN A 113 6.72 -8.60 -14.06
CA ASN A 113 7.55 -7.54 -13.51
C ASN A 113 7.96 -6.51 -14.58
N ALA A 114 8.45 -6.97 -15.74
CA ALA A 114 8.83 -6.10 -16.84
C ALA A 114 7.65 -5.27 -17.37
N LEU A 115 6.47 -5.87 -17.51
CA LEU A 115 5.28 -5.16 -17.98
C LEU A 115 4.77 -4.14 -16.94
N MET A 116 4.87 -4.45 -15.65
CA MET A 116 4.51 -3.53 -14.56
C MET A 116 5.46 -2.34 -14.47
N ILE A 117 6.78 -2.57 -14.60
CA ILE A 117 7.76 -1.49 -14.68
C ILE A 117 7.47 -0.60 -15.89
N LYS A 118 7.25 -1.20 -17.06
CA LYS A 118 6.88 -0.48 -18.29
C LYS A 118 5.61 0.35 -18.12
N LEU A 119 4.59 -0.18 -17.44
CA LEU A 119 3.38 0.59 -17.12
C LEU A 119 3.69 1.77 -16.21
N LEU A 120 4.32 1.52 -15.05
CA LEU A 120 4.56 2.56 -14.06
C LEU A 120 5.49 3.64 -14.62
N SER A 121 6.48 3.30 -15.45
CA SER A 121 7.27 4.30 -16.18
C SER A 121 6.42 5.17 -17.10
N ARG A 122 5.43 4.60 -17.82
CA ARG A 122 4.51 5.40 -18.66
C ARG A 122 3.58 6.27 -17.82
N VAL A 123 3.10 5.77 -16.68
CA VAL A 123 2.30 6.57 -15.73
C VAL A 123 3.13 7.70 -15.16
N GLY A 124 4.39 7.45 -14.79
CA GLY A 124 5.32 8.46 -14.30
C GLY A 124 5.64 9.54 -15.33
N GLN A 125 5.64 9.19 -16.62
CA GLN A 125 5.79 10.16 -17.70
C GLN A 125 4.55 11.04 -17.89
N ALA A 126 3.35 10.45 -17.84
CA ALA A 126 2.10 11.17 -18.06
C ALA A 126 1.62 11.95 -16.83
N HIS A 127 1.83 11.40 -15.63
CA HIS A 127 1.34 11.92 -14.35
C HIS A 127 2.42 11.77 -13.27
N PRO A 128 3.54 12.50 -13.38
CA PRO A 128 4.69 12.33 -12.48
C PRO A 128 4.32 12.54 -11.00
N GLN A 129 3.49 13.54 -10.72
CA GLN A 129 3.00 13.87 -9.37
C GLN A 129 2.21 12.73 -8.70
N ALA A 130 1.50 11.90 -9.48
CA ALA A 130 0.74 10.78 -8.93
C ALA A 130 1.62 9.60 -8.51
N LEU A 131 2.80 9.47 -9.12
CA LEU A 131 3.69 8.32 -8.92
C LEU A 131 4.86 8.63 -7.98
N ILE A 132 5.33 9.88 -7.94
CA ILE A 132 6.61 10.24 -7.32
C ILE A 132 6.69 9.87 -5.83
N TYR A 133 5.66 10.14 -5.04
CA TYR A 133 5.67 9.81 -3.62
C TYR A 133 5.60 8.29 -3.38
N PRO A 134 4.61 7.55 -3.93
CA PRO A 134 4.54 6.10 -3.78
C PRO A 134 5.80 5.36 -4.23
N ILE A 135 6.46 5.80 -5.30
CA ILE A 135 7.65 5.13 -5.82
C ILE A 135 8.92 5.48 -5.01
N THR A 136 9.03 6.71 -4.51
CA THR A 136 10.11 7.11 -3.60
C THR A 136 10.06 6.34 -2.28
N VAL A 137 8.86 6.09 -1.74
CA VAL A 137 8.71 5.21 -0.57
C VAL A 137 9.10 3.78 -0.91
N ALA A 138 8.73 3.29 -2.10
CA ALA A 138 9.10 1.94 -2.54
C ALA A 138 10.62 1.77 -2.78
N SER A 139 11.37 2.83 -3.08
CA SER A 139 12.83 2.76 -3.26
C SER A 139 13.60 2.65 -1.94
N LYS A 140 13.00 3.10 -0.82
CA LYS A 140 13.60 3.03 0.53
C LYS A 140 13.31 1.72 1.28
N THR A 141 12.64 0.76 0.63
CA THR A 141 12.29 -0.54 1.24
C THR A 141 13.52 -1.44 1.44
N SER A 142 13.47 -2.33 2.45
CA SER A 142 14.49 -3.36 2.69
C SER A 142 14.50 -4.46 1.60
N SER A 143 13.36 -4.73 0.96
CA SER A 143 13.22 -5.72 -0.10
C SER A 143 14.03 -5.35 -1.35
N ALA A 144 15.10 -6.09 -1.63
CA ALA A 144 15.99 -5.79 -2.76
C ALA A 144 15.31 -5.83 -4.15
N PRO A 145 14.43 -6.82 -4.48
CA PRO A 145 13.73 -6.81 -5.75
C PRO A 145 12.81 -5.61 -5.92
N ARG A 146 12.07 -5.25 -4.85
CA ARG A 146 11.16 -4.09 -4.85
C ARG A 146 11.93 -2.78 -5.02
N ARG A 147 13.02 -2.62 -4.27
CA ARG A 147 13.90 -1.46 -4.34
C ARG A 147 14.50 -1.29 -5.73
N ARG A 148 15.02 -2.37 -6.33
CA ARG A 148 15.60 -2.34 -7.68
C ARG A 148 14.59 -1.87 -8.72
N ALA A 149 13.38 -2.43 -8.72
CA ALA A 149 12.33 -2.04 -9.65
C ALA A 149 11.88 -0.58 -9.44
N ALA A 150 11.76 -0.14 -8.18
CA ALA A 150 11.41 1.24 -7.86
C ALA A 150 12.48 2.24 -8.32
N LEU A 151 13.77 1.93 -8.10
CA LEU A 151 14.88 2.75 -8.58
C LEU A 151 14.93 2.81 -10.11
N GLN A 152 14.63 1.70 -10.80
CA GLN A 152 14.52 1.70 -12.25
C GLN A 152 13.41 2.64 -12.75
N ILE A 153 12.24 2.64 -12.10
CA ILE A 153 11.13 3.54 -12.46
C ILE A 153 11.50 5.00 -12.16
N LEU A 154 12.13 5.28 -11.02
CA LEU A 154 12.62 6.61 -10.67
C LEU A 154 13.66 7.13 -11.68
N GLU A 155 14.56 6.28 -12.14
CA GLU A 155 15.55 6.64 -13.16
C GLU A 155 14.88 6.96 -14.50
N GLU A 156 13.86 6.19 -14.89
CA GLU A 156 13.06 6.55 -16.07
C GLU A 156 12.34 7.88 -15.88
N MET A 157 11.78 8.17 -14.71
CA MET A 157 11.12 9.45 -14.42
C MET A 157 12.11 10.62 -14.44
N ARG A 158 13.33 10.43 -13.90
CA ARG A 158 14.40 11.44 -13.86
C ARG A 158 14.78 11.95 -15.25
N LYS A 159 14.63 11.13 -16.30
CA LYS A 159 14.88 11.54 -17.69
C LYS A 159 13.88 12.59 -18.20
N TYR A 160 12.67 12.63 -17.64
CA TYR A 160 11.61 13.54 -18.07
C TYR A 160 11.47 14.74 -17.13
N ASP A 161 11.59 14.52 -15.83
CA ASP A 161 11.46 15.55 -14.80
C ASP A 161 12.48 15.30 -13.67
N PRO A 162 13.75 15.71 -13.86
CA PRO A 162 14.80 15.47 -12.87
C PRO A 162 14.61 16.32 -11.61
N GLU A 163 14.12 17.55 -11.75
CA GLU A 163 13.94 18.49 -10.64
C GLU A 163 12.92 17.94 -9.63
N LEU A 164 11.76 17.49 -10.12
CA LEU A 164 10.74 16.88 -9.26
C LEU A 164 11.25 15.64 -8.51
N VAL A 165 12.09 14.82 -9.17
CA VAL A 165 12.64 13.61 -8.55
C VAL A 165 13.60 13.97 -7.40
N GLU A 166 14.49 14.93 -7.61
CA GLU A 166 15.43 15.37 -6.58
C GLU A 166 14.74 16.09 -5.43
N GLU A 167 13.81 17.00 -5.74
CA GLU A 167 12.99 17.70 -4.74
C GLU A 167 12.18 16.71 -3.90
N SER A 168 11.50 15.75 -4.55
CA SER A 168 10.71 14.76 -3.83
C SER A 168 11.58 13.84 -2.96
N ASN A 169 12.79 13.52 -3.39
CA ASN A 169 13.70 12.72 -2.57
C ASN A 169 14.12 13.47 -1.31
N MET A 170 14.51 14.75 -1.45
CA MET A 170 14.83 15.64 -0.33
C MET A 170 13.65 15.80 0.62
N VAL A 171 12.48 16.17 0.11
CA VAL A 171 11.25 16.34 0.91
C VAL A 171 10.89 15.03 1.64
N SER A 172 10.99 13.89 0.97
CA SER A 172 10.67 12.60 1.60
C SER A 172 11.63 12.23 2.74
N ALA A 173 12.91 12.59 2.63
CA ALA A 173 13.88 12.38 3.71
C ALA A 173 13.59 13.32 4.89
N ASP A 174 13.28 14.57 4.59
CA ASP A 174 13.02 15.60 5.60
C ASP A 174 11.71 15.36 6.34
N ILE A 175 10.66 14.90 5.68
CA ILE A 175 9.41 14.49 6.35
C ILE A 175 9.68 13.37 7.34
N ILE A 176 10.50 12.37 7.00
CA ILE A 176 10.85 11.28 7.93
C ILE A 176 11.63 11.84 9.13
N ARG A 177 12.61 12.72 8.87
CA ARG A 177 13.43 13.35 9.91
C ARG A 177 12.61 14.21 10.88
N VAL A 178 11.63 14.96 10.39
CA VAL A 178 10.79 15.83 11.22
C VAL A 178 9.68 15.03 11.93
N ALA A 179 9.21 13.93 11.34
CA ALA A 179 8.16 13.10 11.91
C ALA A 179 8.63 12.23 13.08
N ILE A 180 9.93 11.96 13.21
CA ILE A 180 10.51 11.23 14.33
C ILE A 180 11.59 12.10 14.95
N THR A 181 11.26 12.74 16.05
CA THR A 181 12.20 13.61 16.73
C THR A 181 13.26 12.81 17.49
N TRP A 182 14.38 13.46 17.76
CA TRP A 182 15.45 12.89 18.60
C TRP A 182 14.94 12.40 19.95
N HIS A 183 14.10 13.19 20.61
CA HIS A 183 13.60 12.85 21.93
C HIS A 183 12.65 11.66 21.89
N GLU A 184 11.79 11.54 20.87
CA GLU A 184 10.94 10.37 20.67
C GLU A 184 11.77 9.11 20.41
N MET A 185 12.77 9.19 19.52
CA MET A 185 13.66 8.08 19.21
C MET A 185 14.45 7.61 20.45
N TRP A 186 14.98 8.54 21.26
CA TRP A 186 15.65 8.22 22.51
C TRP A 186 14.69 7.67 23.56
N HIS A 187 13.49 8.24 23.69
CA HIS A 187 12.49 7.76 24.65
C HIS A 187 12.07 6.31 24.35
N GLU A 188 11.68 6.01 23.10
CA GLU A 188 11.32 4.65 22.68
C GLU A 188 12.52 3.69 22.81
N GLY A 189 13.71 4.14 22.39
CA GLY A 189 14.94 3.36 22.45
C GLY A 189 15.37 3.01 23.87
N LEU A 190 15.29 3.96 24.80
CA LEU A 190 15.57 3.75 26.23
C LEU A 190 14.55 2.84 26.88
N GLU A 191 13.26 2.96 26.53
CA GLU A 191 12.23 2.06 27.02
C GLU A 191 12.49 0.62 26.55
N LYS A 192 12.85 0.43 25.28
CA LYS A 192 13.23 -0.88 24.73
C LYS A 192 14.49 -1.44 25.39
N ALA A 193 15.52 -0.62 25.59
CA ALA A 193 16.74 -0.98 26.29
C ALA A 193 16.47 -1.43 27.74
N SER A 194 15.60 -0.69 28.45
CA SER A 194 15.17 -1.01 29.81
C SER A 194 14.46 -2.36 29.88
N ARG A 195 13.51 -2.64 28.96
CA ARG A 195 12.82 -3.94 28.88
C ARG A 195 13.79 -5.10 28.64
N LEU A 196 14.75 -4.94 27.73
CA LEU A 196 15.77 -5.96 27.44
C LEU A 196 16.67 -6.25 28.64
N TYR A 197 17.06 -5.21 29.39
CA TYR A 197 17.95 -5.37 30.54
C TYR A 197 17.23 -5.88 31.80
N PHE A 198 16.14 -5.23 32.20
CA PHE A 198 15.43 -5.56 33.44
C PHE A 198 14.45 -6.73 33.28
N GLY A 199 13.82 -6.87 32.12
CA GLY A 199 12.88 -7.95 31.83
C GLY A 199 13.57 -9.23 31.36
N GLU A 200 14.29 -9.15 30.25
CA GLU A 200 14.90 -10.32 29.58
C GLU A 200 16.31 -10.65 30.09
N LYS A 201 16.90 -9.81 30.94
CA LYS A 201 18.29 -9.92 31.43
C LYS A 201 19.34 -10.01 30.31
N ASN A 202 19.03 -9.44 29.14
CA ASN A 202 19.88 -9.46 27.96
C ASN A 202 20.65 -8.14 27.81
N ALA A 203 21.78 -8.05 28.52
CA ALA A 203 22.64 -6.87 28.49
C ALA A 203 23.26 -6.61 27.10
N ALA A 204 23.59 -7.67 26.34
CA ALA A 204 24.18 -7.53 25.02
C ALA A 204 23.20 -6.90 24.03
N ALA A 205 21.94 -7.34 24.02
CA ALA A 205 20.90 -6.75 23.18
C ALA A 205 20.56 -5.31 23.59
N MET A 206 20.53 -5.02 24.90
CA MET A 206 20.34 -3.66 25.40
C MET A 206 21.45 -2.72 24.91
N LEU A 207 22.71 -3.12 25.04
CA LEU A 207 23.85 -2.33 24.55
C LEU A 207 23.78 -2.11 23.04
N ALA A 208 23.38 -3.12 22.27
CA ALA A 208 23.20 -2.97 20.82
C ALA A 208 22.17 -1.88 20.47
N VAL A 209 21.07 -1.78 21.22
CA VAL A 209 20.07 -0.72 21.03
C VAL A 209 20.65 0.66 21.37
N LEU A 210 21.34 0.79 22.51
CA LEU A 210 21.92 2.08 22.92
C LEU A 210 23.05 2.55 22.00
N LEU A 211 23.87 1.61 21.50
CA LEU A 211 24.92 1.92 20.54
C LEU A 211 24.33 2.45 19.22
N GLN A 212 23.25 1.83 18.72
CA GLN A 212 22.55 2.36 17.54
C GLN A 212 22.03 3.78 17.74
N LEU A 213 21.46 4.09 18.92
CA LEU A 213 21.01 5.46 19.24
C LEU A 213 22.16 6.46 19.30
N HIS A 214 23.29 6.04 19.89
CA HIS A 214 24.50 6.85 19.97
C HIS A 214 25.10 7.10 18.57
N ASP A 215 25.17 6.08 17.73
CA ASP A 215 25.66 6.20 16.35
C ASP A 215 24.76 7.14 15.54
N ASN A 216 23.43 7.00 15.66
CA ASN A 216 22.49 7.92 15.05
C ASN A 216 22.80 9.36 15.47
N MET A 217 23.06 9.63 16.76
CA MET A 217 23.41 10.96 17.28
C MET A 217 24.67 11.56 16.65
N LEU A 218 25.69 10.74 16.45
CA LEU A 218 26.91 11.15 15.76
C LEU A 218 26.64 11.49 14.30
N GLU A 219 25.86 10.67 13.59
CA GLU A 219 25.48 10.93 12.19
C GLU A 219 24.60 12.18 12.06
N GLY A 220 23.63 12.35 12.95
CA GLY A 220 22.72 13.50 12.98
C GLY A 220 23.40 14.83 13.28
N SER A 221 24.42 14.82 14.13
CA SER A 221 25.25 16.00 14.40
C SER A 221 26.01 16.50 13.16
N THR A 222 26.22 15.64 12.16
CA THR A 222 26.92 16.00 10.92
C THR A 222 26.00 16.49 9.79
N HIS A 223 24.69 16.19 9.86
CA HIS A 223 23.71 16.52 8.80
C HIS A 223 22.62 17.52 9.25
N GLY A 224 22.74 18.08 10.46
CA GLY A 224 21.76 19.03 11.01
C GLY A 224 22.15 19.55 12.39
N GLY A 225 23.37 20.07 12.52
CA GLY A 225 23.66 21.01 13.59
C GLY A 225 22.92 22.33 13.32
N ASP A 226 22.33 22.92 14.37
CA ASP A 226 21.85 24.31 14.44
C ASP A 226 20.38 24.63 14.12
N ALA A 227 19.43 23.72 14.34
CA ALA A 227 18.00 24.13 14.41
C ALA A 227 17.27 23.74 15.71
N ALA A 228 17.71 22.71 16.43
CA ALA A 228 17.04 22.29 17.68
C ALA A 228 17.67 22.88 18.95
N GLY A 229 18.92 23.38 18.88
CA GLY A 229 19.66 23.90 20.04
C GLY A 229 19.52 25.42 20.28
N ALA A 230 18.98 26.18 19.33
CA ALA A 230 18.90 27.64 19.42
C ALA A 230 17.51 28.19 19.77
N ALA A 231 16.49 27.31 19.89
CA ALA A 231 15.11 27.73 20.21
C ALA A 231 14.74 27.52 21.70
N ALA A 232 15.71 27.19 22.55
CA ALA A 232 15.51 26.96 23.99
C ALA A 232 16.20 27.99 24.89
N GLU A 233 16.82 29.04 24.33
CA GLU A 233 17.25 30.23 25.07
C GLU A 233 16.63 31.49 24.42
N GLU A 234 15.34 31.70 24.66
CA GLU A 234 14.76 33.02 24.99
C GLU A 234 13.47 32.84 25.80
#